data_AF-A0AA39GAQ6-F1
#
_entry.id   AF-A0AA39GAQ6-F1
#
_cell.length_a   1.000
_cell.length_b   1.000
_cell.length_c   1.000
_cell.angle_alpha   90.00
_cell.angle_beta   90.00
_cell.angle_gamma   90.00
#
_symmetry.space_group_name_H-M   'P 1'
#
loop_
_entity.id
_entity.type
_entity.pdbx_description
1 polymer ?
#
loop_
_entity_poly.entity_id
_entity_poly.type
_entity_poly.pdbx_seq_one_letter_code
_entity_poly.pdbx_strand_id
1 'polypeptide(L)'
;MAPRSNSLLAGLNVSLEQTASAASPLTIIATVTNTNDKTVTLGLLKITPEGATEPMELPIIQFRRLWPPSKDSLITIPAGGSAKNEIPLREPLIKPESLRGKPSVQIVGRWRAVWEGDKTEISEASLDDPVGRDDVFTGEFASDVLELKLS
;
A
#
# COMPACT_ATOMS: atom_id res chain seq x y z
N MET A 1 -23.66 13.95 17.13
CA MET A 1 -22.97 13.87 15.83
C MET A 1 -22.11 12.62 15.88
N ALA A 2 -22.52 11.54 15.20
CA ALA A 2 -21.71 10.31 15.20
C ALA A 2 -20.39 10.59 14.48
N PRO A 3 -19.24 10.08 14.96
CA PRO A 3 -18.03 10.10 14.15
C PRO A 3 -18.38 9.38 12.84
N ARG A 4 -18.15 10.02 11.68
CA ARG A 4 -18.27 9.35 10.39
C ARG A 4 -17.38 8.12 10.49
N SER A 5 -17.97 6.95 10.64
CA SER A 5 -17.23 5.70 10.62
C SER A 5 -16.43 5.68 9.32
N ASN A 6 -15.14 5.43 9.43
CA ASN A 6 -14.15 5.48 8.36
C ASN A 6 -14.37 4.32 7.36
N SER A 7 -15.58 4.22 6.79
CA SER A 7 -16.11 3.04 6.11
C SER A 7 -15.33 2.69 4.85
N LEU A 8 -14.86 3.71 4.10
CA LEU A 8 -14.04 3.50 2.92
C LEU A 8 -12.71 2.82 3.25
N LEU A 9 -12.06 3.20 4.35
CA LEU A 9 -10.82 2.52 4.77
C LEU A 9 -11.10 1.12 5.31
N ALA A 10 -12.24 0.91 5.97
CA ALA A 10 -12.62 -0.42 6.48
C ALA A 10 -12.83 -1.46 5.37
N GLY A 11 -13.19 -1.02 4.15
CA GLY A 11 -13.27 -1.90 2.98
C GLY A 11 -11.96 -2.00 2.17
N LEU A 12 -10.84 -1.43 2.63
CA LEU A 12 -9.54 -1.61 1.99
C LEU A 12 -8.73 -2.66 2.75
N ASN A 13 -8.35 -3.74 2.07
CA ASN A 13 -7.57 -4.83 2.64
C ASN A 13 -6.25 -4.96 1.89
N VAL A 14 -5.14 -5.14 2.62
CA VAL A 14 -3.82 -5.38 2.05
C VAL A 14 -3.44 -6.82 2.31
N SER A 15 -3.22 -7.62 1.27
CA SER A 15 -2.73 -8.99 1.39
C SER A 15 -1.38 -9.17 0.71
N LEU A 16 -0.64 -10.19 1.15
CA LEU A 16 0.67 -10.54 0.62
C LEU A 16 0.65 -11.96 0.09
N GLU A 17 1.24 -12.16 -1.10
CA GLU A 17 1.45 -13.47 -1.67
C GLU A 17 2.91 -13.59 -2.13
N GLN A 18 3.57 -14.70 -1.79
CA GLN A 18 4.89 -15.00 -2.33
C GLN A 18 4.75 -15.58 -3.74
N THR A 19 5.47 -15.02 -4.70
CA THR A 19 5.70 -15.65 -6.00
C THR A 19 7.16 -16.05 -6.11
N ALA A 20 7.39 -17.34 -6.33
CA ALA A 20 8.70 -17.88 -6.65
C ALA A 20 8.67 -18.38 -8.08
N SER A 21 9.58 -17.87 -8.90
CA SER A 21 9.95 -18.51 -10.17
C SER A 21 11.32 -19.14 -9.96
N ALA A 22 11.50 -20.38 -10.43
CA ALA A 22 12.69 -21.20 -10.17
C ALA A 22 14.04 -20.59 -10.62
N ALA A 23 14.01 -19.44 -11.30
CA ALA A 23 15.18 -18.73 -11.81
C ALA A 23 15.22 -17.22 -11.46
N SER A 24 14.36 -16.73 -10.56
CA SER A 24 14.25 -15.29 -10.23
C SER A 24 14.32 -15.03 -8.72
N PRO A 25 14.77 -13.83 -8.29
CA PRO A 25 14.76 -13.47 -6.89
C PRO A 25 13.34 -13.60 -6.32
N LEU A 26 13.26 -13.99 -5.04
CA LEU A 26 12.01 -14.12 -4.32
C LEU A 26 11.19 -12.83 -4.45
N THR A 27 9.93 -12.93 -4.86
CA THR A 27 9.07 -11.75 -5.05
C THR A 27 7.83 -11.87 -4.17
N ILE A 28 7.43 -10.76 -3.56
CA ILE A 28 6.14 -10.63 -2.87
C ILE A 28 5.22 -9.80 -3.74
N ILE A 29 3.99 -10.23 -3.91
CA ILE A 29 2.92 -9.42 -4.48
C ILE A 29 2.10 -8.85 -3.32
N ALA A 30 2.10 -7.53 -3.18
CA ALA A 30 1.17 -6.83 -2.32
C ALA A 30 -0.10 -6.51 -3.12
N THR A 31 -1.26 -6.95 -2.63
CA THR A 31 -2.55 -6.69 -3.25
C THR A 31 -3.39 -5.81 -2.33
N VAL A 32 -3.86 -4.68 -2.84
CA VAL A 32 -4.89 -3.88 -2.17
C VAL A 32 -6.23 -4.24 -2.80
N THR A 33 -7.14 -4.78 -2.00
CA THR A 33 -8.49 -5.15 -2.42
C THR A 33 -9.50 -4.17 -1.85
N ASN A 34 -10.38 -3.68 -2.72
CA ASN A 34 -11.48 -2.82 -2.34
C ASN A 34 -12.76 -3.67 -2.20
N THR A 35 -13.13 -3.99 -0.97
CA THR A 35 -14.37 -4.69 -0.62
C THR A 35 -15.53 -3.73 -0.34
N ASN A 36 -15.35 -2.42 -0.51
CA ASN A 36 -16.46 -1.48 -0.50
C ASN A 36 -17.34 -1.70 -1.73
N ASP A 37 -18.59 -1.28 -1.63
CA ASP A 37 -19.52 -1.16 -2.76
C ASP A 37 -19.22 0.05 -3.67
N LYS A 38 -18.19 0.84 -3.31
CA LYS A 38 -17.78 2.06 -4.00
C LYS A 38 -16.39 1.96 -4.58
N THR A 39 -16.14 2.63 -5.70
CA THR A 39 -14.80 2.86 -6.25
C THR A 39 -13.98 3.74 -5.31
N VAL A 40 -12.70 3.42 -5.16
CA VAL A 40 -11.78 4.14 -4.27
C VAL A 40 -10.51 4.51 -5.02
N THR A 41 -10.02 5.73 -4.82
CA THR A 41 -8.73 6.18 -5.36
C THR A 41 -7.71 6.34 -4.24
N LEU A 42 -6.54 5.70 -4.39
CA LEU A 42 -5.47 5.68 -3.38
C LEU A 42 -4.33 6.67 -3.70
N GLY A 43 -3.86 7.35 -2.65
CA GLY A 43 -2.64 8.16 -2.64
C GLY A 43 -1.38 7.39 -2.18
N LEU A 44 -0.43 8.09 -1.53
CA LEU A 44 0.88 7.53 -1.14
C LEU A 44 0.76 6.43 -0.06
N LEU A 45 1.26 5.23 -0.39
CA LEU A 45 1.41 4.07 0.51
C LEU A 45 2.82 4.06 1.12
N LYS A 46 2.94 3.98 2.45
CA LYS A 46 4.22 3.70 3.13
C LYS A 46 4.21 2.26 3.63
N ILE A 47 5.30 1.52 3.45
CA ILE A 47 5.41 0.11 3.80
C ILE A 47 6.56 -0.06 4.80
N THR A 48 6.29 -0.65 5.96
CA THR A 48 7.30 -0.99 6.98
C THR A 48 7.30 -2.49 7.25
N PRO A 49 8.42 -3.20 7.04
CA PRO A 49 8.55 -4.62 7.40
C PRO A 49 8.54 -4.87 8.91
N GLU A 50 8.04 -6.03 9.32
CA GLU A 50 8.07 -6.50 10.72
C GLU A 50 9.52 -6.75 11.18
N GLY A 51 9.87 -6.26 12.38
CA GLY A 51 11.21 -6.41 12.99
C GLY A 51 12.20 -5.27 12.74
N ALA A 52 11.84 -4.27 11.93
CA ALA A 52 12.64 -3.05 11.74
C ALA A 52 12.17 -1.93 12.69
N THR A 53 13.08 -1.38 13.50
CA THR A 53 12.80 -0.23 14.40
C THR A 53 12.56 1.08 13.64
N GLU A 54 12.98 1.13 12.38
CA GLU A 54 12.72 2.23 11.46
C GLU A 54 12.20 1.65 10.14
N PRO A 55 11.30 2.34 9.43
CA PRO A 55 10.88 1.96 8.09
C PRO A 55 12.11 1.73 7.23
N MET A 56 12.33 0.47 6.83
CA MET A 56 13.43 0.10 5.97
C MET A 56 13.40 1.03 4.74
N GLU A 57 14.52 1.71 4.46
CA GLU A 57 14.67 2.49 3.23
C GLU A 57 14.72 1.51 2.07
N LEU A 58 13.55 1.07 1.66
CA LEU A 58 13.40 0.15 0.59
C LEU A 58 13.58 0.93 -0.72
N PRO A 59 14.44 0.50 -1.67
CA PRO A 59 14.33 0.85 -3.09
C PRO A 59 12.98 0.46 -3.74
N ILE A 60 11.87 0.63 -3.05
CA ILE A 60 10.53 0.41 -3.59
C ILE A 60 10.09 1.73 -4.21
N ILE A 61 10.17 1.78 -5.54
CA ILE A 61 9.36 2.59 -6.44
C ILE A 61 9.01 4.00 -5.91
N GLN A 62 9.92 4.93 -6.19
CA GLN A 62 9.70 6.39 -6.16
C GLN A 62 9.33 7.00 -4.80
N PHE A 63 10.21 6.90 -3.79
CA PHE A 63 10.12 7.73 -2.58
C PHE A 63 10.54 9.20 -2.75
N ARG A 64 10.36 9.74 -3.96
CA ARG A 64 10.10 11.18 -4.17
C ARG A 64 8.80 11.32 -4.95
N ARG A 65 7.72 10.72 -4.48
CA ARG A 65 6.40 11.17 -4.93
C ARG A 65 6.23 12.57 -4.39
N LEU A 66 6.17 13.53 -5.30
CA LEU A 66 5.81 14.90 -4.99
C LEU A 66 4.54 14.86 -4.14
N TRP A 67 4.57 15.54 -3.01
CA TRP A 67 3.38 15.81 -2.23
C TRP A 67 3.08 17.30 -2.36
N PRO A 68 1.85 17.71 -2.68
CA PRO A 68 0.67 16.87 -2.98
C PRO A 68 0.83 15.94 -4.22
N PRO A 69 0.06 14.83 -4.29
CA PRO A 69 0.16 13.89 -5.40
C PRO A 69 -0.39 14.50 -6.69
N SER A 70 0.26 14.25 -7.81
CA SER A 70 -0.34 14.57 -9.12
C SER A 70 -1.45 13.59 -9.47
N LYS A 71 -2.41 14.03 -10.28
CA LYS A 71 -3.56 13.22 -10.72
C LYS A 71 -3.15 11.91 -11.41
N ASP A 72 -2.04 11.92 -12.15
CA ASP A 72 -1.49 10.74 -12.82
C ASP A 72 -0.86 9.72 -11.87
N SER A 73 -0.47 10.16 -10.66
CA SER A 73 0.11 9.28 -9.64
C SER A 73 -0.93 8.51 -8.82
N LEU A 74 -2.22 8.81 -9.04
CA LEU A 74 -3.35 8.20 -8.34
C LEU A 74 -3.74 6.87 -8.98
N ILE A 75 -4.17 5.93 -8.12
CA ILE A 75 -4.63 4.60 -8.54
C ILE A 75 -6.12 4.47 -8.19
N THR A 76 -6.98 4.34 -9.21
CA THR A 76 -8.40 4.01 -9.03
C THR A 76 -8.56 2.49 -8.89
N ILE A 77 -9.24 2.05 -7.83
CA ILE A 77 -9.66 0.66 -7.61
C ILE A 77 -11.20 0.61 -7.64
N PRO A 78 -11.81 -0.03 -8.65
CA PRO A 78 -13.26 -0.22 -8.72
C PRO A 78 -13.81 -0.96 -7.48
N ALA A 79 -15.12 -0.85 -7.25
CA ALA A 79 -15.81 -1.66 -6.25
C ALA A 79 -15.58 -3.17 -6.52
N GLY A 80 -15.19 -3.93 -5.50
CA GLY A 80 -14.79 -5.33 -5.62
C GLY A 80 -13.47 -5.58 -6.36
N GLY A 81 -12.79 -4.53 -6.82
CA GLY A 81 -11.54 -4.61 -7.57
C GLY A 81 -10.31 -4.76 -6.68
N SER A 82 -9.16 -4.98 -7.33
CA SER A 82 -7.87 -4.99 -6.66
C SER A 82 -6.77 -4.34 -7.49
N ALA A 83 -5.76 -3.81 -6.81
CA ALA A 83 -4.51 -3.33 -7.40
C ALA A 83 -3.34 -4.11 -6.80
N LYS A 84 -2.38 -4.48 -7.66
CA LYS A 84 -1.22 -5.29 -7.29
C LYS A 84 0.08 -4.52 -7.44
N ASN A 85 1.03 -4.80 -6.57
CA ASN A 85 2.39 -4.31 -6.68
C ASN A 85 3.39 -5.43 -6.37
N GLU A 86 4.40 -5.58 -7.22
CA GLU A 86 5.43 -6.60 -7.07
C GLU A 86 6.65 -6.02 -6.36
N ILE A 87 7.10 -6.70 -5.31
CA ILE A 87 8.21 -6.30 -4.45
C ILE A 87 9.28 -7.39 -4.53
N PRO A 88 10.32 -7.19 -5.35
CA PRO A 88 11.43 -8.13 -5.43
C PRO A 88 12.29 -8.05 -4.16
N LEU A 89 12.48 -9.17 -3.48
CA LEU A 89 13.30 -9.31 -2.28
C LEU A 89 14.74 -9.58 -2.67
N ARG A 90 15.51 -8.51 -2.88
CA ARG A 90 16.93 -8.57 -3.25
C ARG A 90 17.70 -7.40 -2.67
N GLU A 91 19.03 -7.45 -2.72
CA GLU A 91 19.86 -6.32 -2.31
C GLU A 91 19.52 -5.03 -3.08
N PRO A 92 19.63 -3.84 -2.43
CA PRO A 92 20.00 -3.62 -1.02
C PRO A 92 18.82 -3.72 -0.05
N LEU A 93 17.59 -3.99 -0.54
CA LEU A 93 16.36 -4.02 0.25
C LEU A 93 16.45 -5.02 1.39
N ILE A 94 16.97 -6.22 1.09
CA ILE A 94 17.07 -7.31 2.04
C ILE A 94 18.50 -7.82 2.03
N LYS A 95 19.10 -7.85 3.22
CA LYS A 95 20.42 -8.45 3.42
C LYS A 95 20.28 -9.97 3.39
N PRO A 96 21.14 -10.72 2.68
CA PRO A 96 21.02 -12.18 2.63
C PRO A 96 21.00 -12.87 4.01
N GLU A 97 21.64 -12.27 5.02
CA GLU A 97 21.67 -12.82 6.38
C GLU A 97 20.31 -12.75 7.09
N SER A 98 19.44 -11.77 6.76
CA SER A 98 18.11 -11.64 7.35
C SER A 98 17.11 -12.66 6.79
N LEU A 99 17.48 -13.39 5.73
CA LEU A 99 16.71 -14.47 5.15
C LEU A 99 17.12 -15.85 5.70
N ARG A 100 17.81 -15.95 6.84
CA ARG A 100 18.13 -17.25 7.43
C ARG A 100 16.97 -17.75 8.30
N GLY A 101 16.59 -19.02 8.14
CA GLY A 101 15.54 -19.67 8.94
C GLY A 101 14.16 -19.61 8.28
N LYS A 102 13.13 -19.19 9.04
CA LYS A 102 11.75 -19.01 8.57
C LYS A 102 11.38 -17.51 8.65
N PRO A 103 11.85 -16.68 7.71
CA PRO A 103 11.55 -15.26 7.77
C PRO A 103 10.06 -15.02 7.48
N SER A 104 9.47 -14.02 8.14
CA SER A 104 8.13 -13.51 7.84
C SER A 104 8.20 -12.08 7.33
N VAL A 105 7.17 -11.65 6.61
CA VAL A 105 7.01 -10.29 6.12
C VAL A 105 5.59 -9.81 6.42
N GLN A 106 5.50 -8.58 6.93
CA GLN A 106 4.25 -7.84 7.05
C GLN A 106 4.45 -6.47 6.41
N ILE A 107 3.39 -5.90 5.85
CA ILE A 107 3.37 -4.53 5.32
C ILE A 107 2.43 -3.70 6.18
N VAL A 108 2.99 -2.79 6.97
CA VAL A 108 2.22 -1.81 7.74
C VAL A 108 2.46 -0.39 7.24
N GLY A 109 1.49 0.49 7.41
CA GLY A 109 1.59 1.85 6.91
C GLY A 109 0.41 2.75 7.20
N ARG A 110 0.37 3.87 6.49
CA ARG A 110 -0.71 4.86 6.55
C ARG A 110 -1.16 5.25 5.16
N TRP A 111 -2.47 5.18 4.94
CA TRP A 111 -3.18 5.88 3.88
C TRP A 111 -3.07 7.39 4.10
N ARG A 112 -2.31 8.07 3.25
CA ARG A 112 -2.15 9.53 3.35
C ARG A 112 -3.28 10.34 2.75
N ALA A 113 -3.93 9.80 1.72
CA ALA A 113 -5.13 10.33 1.11
C ALA A 113 -5.83 9.23 0.34
N VAL A 114 -7.13 9.09 0.56
CA VAL A 114 -8.02 8.15 -0.11
C VAL A 114 -9.27 8.93 -0.45
N TRP A 115 -9.72 8.84 -1.69
CA TRP A 115 -10.94 9.49 -2.17
C TRP A 115 -11.96 8.44 -2.57
N GLU A 116 -13.24 8.77 -2.38
CA GLU A 116 -14.34 8.06 -3.04
C GLU A 116 -14.38 8.46 -4.52
N GLY A 117 -14.64 7.50 -5.40
CA GLY A 117 -14.81 7.74 -6.83
C GLY A 117 -13.54 7.57 -7.66
N ASP A 118 -13.67 7.86 -8.95
CA ASP A 118 -12.57 7.78 -9.90
C ASP A 118 -11.64 8.99 -9.78
N LYS A 119 -10.35 8.80 -10.09
CA LYS A 119 -9.38 9.88 -10.09
C LYS A 119 -9.82 11.11 -10.89
N THR A 120 -10.60 10.96 -11.96
CA THR A 120 -11.10 12.08 -12.79
C THR A 120 -12.05 13.00 -12.03
N GLU A 121 -12.77 12.47 -11.04
CA GLU A 121 -13.75 13.18 -10.20
C GLU A 121 -13.10 13.97 -9.06
N ILE A 122 -11.83 13.70 -8.78
CA ILE A 122 -11.08 14.42 -7.75
C ILE A 122 -10.74 15.82 -8.26
N SER A 123 -11.20 16.83 -7.51
CA SER A 123 -10.94 18.24 -7.77
C SER A 123 -9.47 18.60 -7.49
N GLU A 124 -8.96 19.59 -8.23
CA GLU A 124 -7.60 20.13 -8.02
C GLU A 124 -7.42 20.64 -6.59
N ALA A 125 -8.42 21.32 -6.03
CA ALA A 125 -8.37 21.78 -4.63
C ALA A 125 -8.24 20.65 -3.61
N SER A 126 -8.83 19.48 -3.88
CA SER A 126 -8.67 18.29 -3.03
C SER A 126 -7.30 17.63 -3.19
N LEU A 127 -6.69 17.73 -4.38
CA LEU A 127 -5.33 17.28 -4.61
C LEU A 127 -4.30 18.22 -3.99
N ASP A 128 -4.48 19.53 -4.07
CA ASP A 128 -3.51 20.53 -3.58
C ASP A 128 -3.37 20.52 -2.05
N ASP A 129 -4.46 20.26 -1.32
CA ASP A 129 -4.45 20.12 0.14
C ASP A 129 -5.20 18.85 0.60
N PRO A 130 -4.65 17.64 0.44
CA PRO A 130 -5.39 16.42 0.76
C PRO A 130 -5.61 16.21 2.27
N VAL A 131 -4.95 16.99 3.13
CA VAL A 131 -5.01 16.80 4.60
C VAL A 131 -6.01 17.76 5.23
N GLY A 132 -6.27 18.91 4.62
CA GLY A 132 -7.24 19.91 5.09
C GLY A 132 -8.68 19.70 4.59
N ARG A 133 -8.98 18.59 3.93
CA ARG A 133 -10.21 18.40 3.16
C ARG A 133 -11.09 17.27 3.72
N ASP A 134 -12.38 17.55 3.84
CA ASP A 134 -13.37 16.63 4.42
C ASP A 134 -13.72 15.44 3.51
N ASP A 135 -13.38 15.53 2.22
CA ASP A 135 -13.58 14.49 1.20
C ASP A 135 -12.40 13.50 1.11
N VAL A 136 -11.41 13.62 1.99
CA VAL A 136 -10.20 12.81 2.00
C VAL A 136 -10.11 11.96 3.25
N PHE A 137 -9.90 10.66 3.06
CA PHE A 137 -9.78 9.69 4.12
C PHE A 137 -8.31 9.37 4.37
N THR A 138 -7.91 9.35 5.65
CA THR A 138 -6.56 8.95 6.08
C THR A 138 -6.66 7.96 7.23
N GLY A 139 -5.70 7.04 7.33
CA GLY A 139 -5.74 6.02 8.37
C GLY A 139 -4.63 5.00 8.21
N GLU A 140 -4.41 4.19 9.25
CA GLU A 140 -3.39 3.16 9.25
C GLU A 140 -3.89 1.87 8.59
N PHE A 141 -2.97 1.04 8.12
CA PHE A 141 -3.27 -0.31 7.65
C PHE A 141 -2.13 -1.25 8.03
N ALA A 142 -2.48 -2.54 8.11
CA ALA A 142 -1.55 -3.64 8.24
C ALA A 142 -2.02 -4.78 7.33
N SER A 143 -1.10 -5.42 6.63
CA SER A 143 -1.38 -6.68 5.95
C SER A 143 -1.35 -7.85 6.92
N ASP A 144 -1.78 -9.01 6.43
CA ASP A 144 -1.43 -10.28 7.04
C ASP A 144 0.10 -10.48 7.10
N VAL A 145 0.55 -11.31 8.04
CA VAL A 145 1.94 -11.76 8.15
C VAL A 145 2.15 -12.95 7.22
N LEU A 146 3.06 -12.82 6.27
CA LEU A 146 3.42 -13.84 5.30
C LEU A 146 4.74 -14.52 5.70
N GLU A 147 4.69 -15.81 6.04
CA GLU A 147 5.90 -16.63 6.16
C GLU A 147 6.50 -16.91 4.78
N LEU A 148 7.80 -16.63 4.62
CA LEU A 148 8.52 -16.87 3.38
C LEU A 148 9.07 -18.29 3.32
N LYS A 149 8.86 -18.92 2.17
CA LYS A 149 9.46 -20.21 1.81
C LYS A 149 10.67 -19.98 0.93
N LEU A 150 11.85 -20.23 1.49
CA LEU A 150 13.11 -20.18 0.77
C LEU A 150 13.38 -21.57 0.17
N SER A 151 13.41 -21.64 -1.15
CA SER A 151 13.74 -22.86 -1.92
C SER A 151 15.24 -23.01 -2.10
#